data_AF-A0A9P1DCM3-F1
#
_entry.id   AF-A0A9P1DCM3-F1
#
_cell.length_a   1.000
_cell.length_b   1.000
_cell.length_c   1.000
_cell.angle_alpha   90.00
_cell.angle_beta   90.00
_cell.angle_gamma   90.00
#
_symmetry.space_group_name_H-M   'P 1'
#
loop_
_entity.id
_entity.type
_entity.pdbx_description
1 polymer ?
#
loop_
_entity_poly.entity_id
_entity_poly.type
_entity_poly.pdbx_seq_one_letter_code
_entity_poly.pdbx_strand_id
1 'polypeptide(L)'
;MFSTLPVQHLLGASTDPSELTLANLEKPESALGTVGAVSTMAIAKRLVKGGINPQELWVNTISKAILEPFGLHDLDSYMAADQDAVNEIRRRNPQLKGAKFLTPAPGRPKVFVMSGALLGPTGYKATKDNVVSLQMSPDLIGSPFYPNNEPVQYESQSRRWNPSRNGLVGGGFVESFAFGGGAPEDLSNGWVTTAAPMEPFSLSKAVGVSSAGVSSASTQGPFHGSLNPAKLSPRSDYWAIPSPQFEAESTSTYLLGDGGNIDNSGLLAMLQRGARRIVLVVSTGSALPDDVEFCKVPSLSPDVAKRLENQFQANFGFWDKDDIGEFLTRNQVFSKDELLPLLCQLQSLKRQGKPALAKRKLKVLPNSWWGIEGGYGVQLLVVYNEKCRDFESKLPKDTSDNLHAFFTSEFKRFPHYRIVFQNAGSGTALTHPQINLLAAMSEYFVRENAELFGSFLQR
;
A
#
# COMPACT_ATOMS: atom_id res chain seq x y z
N MET A 1 1.64 -7.19 -12.74
CA MET A 1 3.07 -6.91 -12.98
C MET A 1 3.84 -8.16 -13.37
N PHE A 2 3.92 -9.17 -12.50
CA PHE A 2 4.74 -10.36 -12.74
C PHE A 2 4.01 -11.54 -13.40
N SER A 3 2.68 -11.54 -13.37
CA SER A 3 1.90 -12.62 -14.00
C SER A 3 2.02 -12.59 -15.52
N THR A 4 2.29 -13.76 -16.10
CA THR A 4 2.29 -14.03 -17.54
C THR A 4 0.88 -14.24 -18.09
N LEU A 5 -0.16 -14.30 -17.24
CA LEU A 5 -1.53 -14.44 -17.67
C LEU A 5 -1.96 -13.23 -18.52
N PRO A 6 -2.80 -13.42 -19.55
CA PRO A 6 -3.35 -12.32 -20.34
C PRO A 6 -4.09 -11.30 -19.46
N VAL A 7 -4.03 -10.01 -19.84
CA VAL A 7 -4.74 -8.93 -19.12
C VAL A 7 -6.23 -9.25 -18.96
N GLN A 8 -6.87 -9.76 -20.01
CA GLN A 8 -8.28 -10.15 -19.99
C GLN A 8 -8.58 -11.25 -18.95
N HIS A 9 -7.66 -12.19 -18.74
CA HIS A 9 -7.83 -13.22 -17.71
C HIS A 9 -7.67 -12.64 -16.30
N LEU A 10 -6.74 -11.69 -16.13
CA LEU A 10 -6.49 -11.04 -14.84
C LEU A 10 -7.64 -10.12 -14.43
N LEU A 11 -8.15 -9.31 -15.36
CA LEU A 11 -9.15 -8.27 -15.10
C LEU A 11 -10.59 -8.71 -15.36
N GLY A 12 -10.80 -9.75 -16.17
CA GLY A 12 -12.11 -10.14 -16.66
C GLY A 12 -12.46 -9.47 -18.00
N ALA A 13 -13.67 -9.75 -18.49
CA ALA A 13 -14.25 -9.02 -19.62
C ALA A 13 -14.74 -7.64 -19.16
N SER A 14 -14.93 -6.72 -20.11
CA SER A 14 -15.57 -5.43 -19.81
C SER A 14 -17.00 -5.66 -19.35
N THR A 15 -17.39 -5.01 -18.26
CA THR A 15 -18.72 -5.17 -17.68
C THR A 15 -19.73 -4.16 -18.25
N ASP A 16 -20.90 -4.64 -18.66
CA ASP A 16 -22.09 -3.78 -18.82
C ASP A 16 -22.92 -3.82 -17.53
N PRO A 17 -23.15 -2.67 -16.85
CA PRO A 17 -23.95 -2.65 -15.62
C PRO A 17 -25.34 -3.29 -15.75
N SER A 18 -25.93 -3.26 -16.95
CA SER A 18 -27.26 -3.85 -17.22
C SER A 18 -27.26 -5.38 -17.31
N GLU A 19 -26.09 -6.01 -17.34
CA GLU A 19 -25.96 -7.47 -17.33
C GLU A 19 -25.66 -8.02 -15.92
N LEU A 20 -25.48 -7.15 -14.92
CA LEU A 20 -25.09 -7.53 -13.56
C LEU A 20 -26.26 -8.05 -12.70
N THR A 21 -26.92 -9.12 -13.14
CA THR A 21 -27.88 -9.87 -12.31
C THR A 21 -27.17 -10.54 -11.13
N LEU A 22 -27.89 -10.91 -10.07
CA LEU A 22 -27.30 -11.63 -8.93
C LEU A 22 -26.62 -12.93 -9.39
N ALA A 23 -27.25 -13.65 -10.32
CA ALA A 23 -26.70 -14.88 -10.90
C ALA A 23 -25.41 -14.66 -11.71
N ASN A 24 -25.24 -13.50 -12.34
CA ASN A 24 -23.99 -13.16 -13.04
C ASN A 24 -22.92 -12.73 -12.05
N LEU A 25 -23.28 -11.94 -11.03
CA LEU A 25 -22.39 -11.50 -9.97
C LEU A 25 -21.79 -12.65 -9.14
N GLU A 26 -22.45 -13.80 -9.06
CA GLU A 26 -21.91 -15.00 -8.40
C GLU A 26 -20.75 -15.66 -9.17
N LYS A 27 -20.62 -15.40 -10.48
CA LYS A 27 -19.60 -16.06 -11.31
C LYS A 27 -18.23 -15.41 -11.07
N PRO A 28 -17.15 -16.17 -10.85
CA PRO A 28 -15.82 -15.60 -10.81
C PRO A 28 -15.41 -15.12 -12.22
N GLU A 29 -15.43 -13.82 -12.46
CA GLU A 29 -15.15 -13.26 -13.80
C GLU A 29 -13.66 -12.96 -14.03
N SER A 30 -12.90 -12.72 -12.96
CA SER A 30 -11.49 -12.37 -13.06
C SER A 30 -10.62 -13.11 -12.04
N ALA A 31 -9.39 -13.41 -12.43
CA ALA A 31 -8.45 -14.07 -11.53
C ALA A 31 -8.06 -13.15 -10.36
N LEU A 32 -7.94 -11.84 -10.57
CA LEU A 32 -7.71 -10.87 -9.48
C LEU A 32 -8.93 -10.72 -8.56
N GLY A 33 -10.15 -10.79 -9.10
CA GLY A 33 -11.35 -10.80 -8.27
C GLY A 33 -11.41 -12.04 -7.39
N THR A 34 -11.07 -13.21 -7.94
CA THR A 34 -11.11 -14.48 -7.21
C THR A 34 -10.24 -14.49 -5.95
N VAL A 35 -9.07 -13.83 -5.96
CA VAL A 35 -8.21 -13.77 -4.76
C VAL A 35 -8.81 -12.94 -3.63
N GLY A 36 -9.67 -11.97 -3.94
CA GLY A 36 -10.41 -11.19 -2.94
C GLY A 36 -11.44 -12.01 -2.15
N ALA A 37 -11.83 -13.18 -2.67
CA ALA A 37 -12.74 -14.12 -2.01
C ALA A 37 -12.01 -15.15 -1.12
N VAL A 38 -10.68 -15.14 -1.08
CA VAL A 38 -9.90 -16.12 -0.33
C VAL A 38 -9.80 -15.73 1.16
N SER A 39 -10.22 -16.65 2.04
CA SER A 39 -10.12 -16.46 3.49
C SER A 39 -8.68 -16.67 4.00
N THR A 40 -7.98 -15.56 4.28
CA THR A 40 -6.65 -15.54 4.90
C THR A 40 -6.62 -16.29 6.24
N MET A 41 -7.67 -16.17 7.06
CA MET A 41 -7.77 -16.88 8.34
C MET A 41 -7.76 -18.40 8.21
N ALA A 42 -8.41 -18.94 7.18
CA ALA A 42 -8.40 -20.38 6.92
C ALA A 42 -7.00 -20.87 6.55
N ILE A 43 -6.27 -20.10 5.74
CA ILE A 43 -4.88 -20.38 5.38
C ILE A 43 -3.98 -20.31 6.60
N ALA A 44 -4.04 -19.22 7.37
CA ALA A 44 -3.24 -19.04 8.58
C ALA A 44 -3.44 -20.19 9.58
N LYS A 45 -4.68 -20.62 9.83
CA LYS A 45 -4.98 -21.77 10.70
C LYS A 45 -4.33 -23.06 10.22
N ARG A 46 -4.30 -23.33 8.90
CA ARG A 46 -3.63 -24.51 8.34
C ARG A 46 -2.11 -24.42 8.53
N LEU A 47 -1.52 -23.26 8.28
CA LEU A 47 -0.08 -23.05 8.44
C LEU A 47 0.37 -23.20 9.90
N VAL A 48 -0.39 -22.66 10.86
CA VAL A 48 -0.14 -22.84 12.29
C VAL A 48 -0.19 -24.33 12.68
N LYS A 49 -1.20 -25.08 12.21
CA LYS A 49 -1.27 -26.53 12.43
C LYS A 49 -0.09 -27.30 11.82
N GLY A 50 0.48 -26.77 10.74
CA GLY A 50 1.69 -27.30 10.10
C GLY A 50 3.00 -26.90 10.80
N GLY A 51 2.95 -26.17 11.91
CA GLY A 51 4.14 -25.79 12.67
C GLY A 51 4.96 -24.65 12.06
N ILE A 52 4.34 -23.78 11.25
CA ILE A 52 5.05 -22.64 10.66
C ILE A 52 5.67 -21.74 11.74
N ASN A 53 6.83 -21.16 11.44
CA ASN A 53 7.44 -20.11 12.24
C ASN A 53 6.46 -18.92 12.36
N PRO A 54 6.13 -18.44 13.58
CA PRO A 54 5.24 -17.30 13.76
C PRO A 54 5.64 -16.04 12.96
N GLN A 55 6.94 -15.82 12.76
CA GLN A 55 7.46 -14.65 12.01
C GLN A 55 7.18 -14.74 10.51
N GLU A 56 7.00 -15.95 9.99
CA GLU A 56 6.73 -16.23 8.58
C GLU A 56 5.24 -16.42 8.29
N LEU A 57 4.42 -16.58 9.35
CA LEU A 57 3.01 -16.91 9.24
C LEU A 57 2.26 -15.93 8.35
N TRP A 58 2.46 -14.63 8.55
CA TRP A 58 1.75 -13.60 7.78
C TRP A 58 2.17 -13.61 6.30
N VAL A 59 3.48 -13.57 6.03
CA VAL A 59 4.03 -13.59 4.66
C VAL A 59 3.54 -14.83 3.89
N ASN A 60 3.60 -16.00 4.51
CA ASN A 60 3.13 -17.25 3.90
C ASN A 60 1.61 -17.25 3.69
N THR A 61 0.85 -16.70 4.64
CA THR A 61 -0.61 -16.61 4.51
C THR A 61 -1.00 -15.78 3.30
N ILE A 62 -0.38 -14.61 3.15
CA ILE A 62 -0.68 -13.68 2.05
C ILE A 62 -0.15 -14.19 0.72
N SER A 63 1.05 -14.76 0.70
CA SER A 63 1.62 -15.38 -0.50
C SER A 63 0.71 -16.50 -1.03
N LYS A 64 0.22 -17.39 -0.16
CA LYS A 64 -0.75 -18.43 -0.55
C LYS A 64 -2.12 -17.87 -0.96
N ALA A 65 -2.61 -16.86 -0.26
CA ALA A 65 -3.92 -16.30 -0.58
C ALA A 65 -3.95 -15.54 -1.92
N ILE A 66 -2.90 -14.75 -2.19
CA ILE A 66 -2.90 -13.74 -3.26
C ILE A 66 -1.99 -14.15 -4.42
N LEU A 67 -0.84 -14.78 -4.18
CA LEU A 67 0.17 -15.03 -5.22
C LEU A 67 0.16 -16.46 -5.76
N GLU A 68 -0.24 -17.45 -4.95
CA GLU A 68 -0.29 -18.86 -5.36
C GLU A 68 -1.18 -19.11 -6.58
N PRO A 69 -2.38 -18.50 -6.72
CA PRO A 69 -3.22 -18.64 -7.91
C PRO A 69 -2.56 -18.18 -9.22
N PHE A 70 -1.49 -17.38 -9.13
CA PHE A 70 -0.74 -16.88 -10.27
C PHE A 70 0.62 -17.57 -10.46
N GLY A 71 0.96 -18.55 -9.62
CA GLY A 71 2.28 -19.18 -9.60
C GLY A 71 3.40 -18.26 -9.11
N LEU A 72 3.07 -17.23 -8.32
CA LEU A 72 3.99 -16.18 -7.89
C LEU A 72 4.38 -16.27 -6.39
N HIS A 73 4.11 -17.41 -5.76
CA HIS A 73 4.24 -17.60 -4.31
C HIS A 73 5.62 -18.11 -3.85
N ASP A 74 6.63 -18.12 -4.74
CA ASP A 74 7.97 -18.63 -4.42
C ASP A 74 8.69 -17.68 -3.45
N LEU A 75 8.98 -18.17 -2.25
CA LEU A 75 9.68 -17.42 -1.20
C LEU A 75 11.20 -17.35 -1.46
N ASP A 76 11.74 -18.26 -2.28
CA ASP A 76 13.17 -18.43 -2.54
C ASP A 76 13.61 -17.74 -3.84
N SER A 77 12.73 -16.93 -4.44
CA SER A 77 13.02 -16.17 -5.64
C SER A 77 13.51 -14.76 -5.30
N TYR A 78 14.63 -14.35 -5.89
CA TYR A 78 14.99 -12.94 -5.95
C TYR A 78 14.10 -12.20 -6.94
N MET A 79 14.04 -10.88 -6.83
CA MET A 79 13.47 -10.04 -7.89
C MET A 79 14.59 -9.38 -8.70
N ALA A 80 14.28 -8.99 -9.93
CA ALA A 80 15.14 -8.14 -10.76
C ALA A 80 14.27 -7.32 -11.73
N ALA A 81 14.82 -6.21 -12.24
CA ALA A 81 14.11 -5.30 -13.17
C ALA A 81 13.64 -6.01 -14.45
N ASP A 82 14.51 -6.84 -15.02
CA ASP A 82 14.35 -7.58 -16.27
C ASP A 82 15.42 -8.66 -16.40
N GLN A 83 15.43 -9.38 -17.52
CA GLN A 83 16.37 -10.48 -17.77
C GLN A 83 17.82 -10.00 -17.94
N ASP A 84 18.04 -8.79 -18.44
CA ASP A 84 19.38 -8.22 -18.59
C ASP A 84 19.98 -7.92 -17.22
N ALA A 85 19.17 -7.37 -16.29
CA ALA A 85 19.55 -7.21 -14.89
C ALA A 85 19.90 -8.55 -14.24
N VAL A 86 19.12 -9.63 -14.47
CA VAL A 86 19.44 -10.97 -13.95
C VAL A 86 20.80 -11.46 -14.46
N ASN A 87 21.07 -11.30 -15.76
CA ASN A 87 22.33 -11.73 -16.36
C ASN A 87 23.52 -10.96 -15.77
N GLU A 88 23.37 -9.65 -15.58
CA GLU A 88 24.38 -8.79 -15.00
C GLU A 88 24.62 -9.11 -13.52
N ILE A 89 23.56 -9.33 -12.73
CA ILE A 89 23.66 -9.73 -11.33
C ILE A 89 24.45 -11.05 -11.21
N ARG A 90 24.12 -12.06 -12.02
CA ARG A 90 24.83 -13.36 -12.03
C ARG A 90 26.28 -13.25 -12.47
N ARG A 91 26.58 -12.35 -13.41
CA ARG A 91 27.95 -12.09 -13.88
C ARG A 91 28.80 -11.48 -12.77
N ARG A 92 28.24 -10.53 -12.00
CA ARG A 92 28.92 -9.90 -10.86
C ARG A 92 28.94 -10.77 -9.60
N ASN A 93 28.00 -11.70 -9.46
CA ASN A 93 27.81 -12.55 -8.30
C ASN A 93 27.74 -14.03 -8.72
N PRO A 94 28.88 -14.68 -9.02
CA PRO A 94 28.91 -16.08 -9.48
C PRO A 94 28.22 -17.07 -8.54
N GLN A 95 28.16 -16.77 -7.24
CA GLN A 95 27.43 -17.54 -6.23
C GLN A 95 25.92 -17.59 -6.49
N LEU A 96 25.36 -16.61 -7.22
CA LEU A 96 23.94 -16.54 -7.59
C LEU A 96 23.61 -17.20 -8.93
N LYS A 97 24.58 -17.89 -9.57
CA LYS A 97 24.37 -18.53 -10.89
C LYS A 97 23.18 -19.48 -10.93
N GLY A 98 22.95 -20.23 -9.85
CA GLY A 98 21.81 -21.16 -9.71
C GLY A 98 20.56 -20.55 -9.08
N ALA A 99 20.61 -19.28 -8.66
CA ALA A 99 19.49 -18.64 -7.97
C ALA A 99 18.33 -18.36 -8.92
N LYS A 100 17.10 -18.45 -8.41
CA LYS A 100 15.89 -18.09 -9.13
C LYS A 100 15.67 -16.58 -9.08
N PHE A 101 15.27 -16.01 -10.21
CA PHE A 101 14.89 -14.61 -10.31
C PHE A 101 13.50 -14.49 -10.94
N LEU A 102 12.69 -13.61 -10.36
CA LEU A 102 11.42 -13.18 -10.88
C LEU A 102 11.57 -11.78 -11.47
N THR A 103 11.14 -11.62 -12.71
CA THR A 103 11.16 -10.33 -13.42
C THR A 103 9.73 -9.93 -13.83
N PRO A 104 9.44 -8.62 -13.91
CA PRO A 104 8.36 -8.07 -14.72
C PRO A 104 8.04 -8.87 -15.99
N ALA A 105 6.76 -9.16 -16.21
CA ALA A 105 6.33 -9.73 -17.49
C ALA A 105 6.41 -8.66 -18.60
N PRO A 106 6.79 -9.01 -19.85
CA PRO A 106 6.79 -8.08 -20.97
C PRO A 106 5.43 -7.39 -21.18
N GLY A 107 5.44 -6.14 -21.66
CA GLY A 107 4.22 -5.37 -21.93
C GLY A 107 3.49 -4.83 -20.68
N ARG A 108 4.11 -4.92 -19.50
CA ARG A 108 3.60 -4.40 -18.22
C ARG A 108 4.30 -3.07 -17.85
N PRO A 109 3.78 -2.32 -16.86
CA PRO A 109 4.43 -1.08 -16.41
C PRO A 109 5.91 -1.29 -16.06
N LYS A 110 6.78 -0.40 -16.53
CA LYS A 110 8.24 -0.55 -16.31
C LYS A 110 8.68 -0.24 -14.87
N VAL A 111 7.88 0.54 -14.16
CA VAL A 111 8.16 0.95 -12.78
C VAL A 111 7.00 0.49 -11.92
N PHE A 112 7.32 -0.21 -10.85
CA PHE A 112 6.37 -0.69 -9.88
C PHE A 112 7.00 -0.61 -8.49
N VAL A 113 6.36 0.15 -7.60
CA VAL A 113 6.83 0.38 -6.23
C VAL A 113 5.74 -0.09 -5.29
N MET A 114 6.06 -1.06 -4.46
CA MET A 114 5.24 -1.49 -3.33
C MET A 114 5.68 -0.71 -2.10
N SER A 115 4.72 -0.12 -1.40
CA SER A 115 4.97 0.60 -0.16
C SER A 115 4.93 -0.35 1.04
N GLY A 116 5.87 -0.19 1.93
CA GLY A 116 5.89 -0.75 3.28
C GLY A 116 6.34 0.32 4.27
N ALA A 117 6.40 -0.06 5.54
CA ALA A 117 6.93 0.76 6.61
C ALA A 117 8.13 0.06 7.28
N LEU A 118 9.25 0.77 7.41
CA LEU A 118 10.32 0.40 8.34
C LEU A 118 9.92 0.94 9.71
N LEU A 119 9.52 0.04 10.61
CA LEU A 119 8.94 0.42 11.91
C LEU A 119 10.00 0.77 12.94
N GLY A 120 11.00 -0.09 13.05
CA GLY A 120 12.11 0.07 13.96
C GLY A 120 12.85 -1.24 14.21
N PRO A 121 14.05 -1.17 14.80
CA PRO A 121 14.80 -2.37 15.17
C PRO A 121 14.02 -3.23 16.17
N THR A 122 14.25 -4.53 16.14
CA THR A 122 13.61 -5.48 17.05
C THR A 122 13.85 -5.06 18.50
N GLY A 123 12.77 -4.96 19.29
CA GLY A 123 12.83 -4.53 20.69
C GLY A 123 12.64 -3.02 20.90
N TYR A 124 12.38 -2.26 19.83
CA TYR A 124 12.06 -0.83 19.88
C TYR A 124 10.62 -0.55 19.41
N LYS A 125 10.03 0.55 19.88
CA LYS A 125 8.67 0.98 19.54
C LYS A 125 8.66 1.75 18.23
N ALA A 126 7.65 1.47 17.40
CA ALA A 126 7.34 2.28 16.24
C ALA A 126 6.60 3.55 16.68
N THR A 127 7.12 4.71 16.30
CA THR A 127 6.54 6.02 16.57
C THR A 127 6.58 6.88 15.30
N LYS A 128 5.82 7.97 15.32
CA LYS A 128 5.84 8.99 14.25
C LYS A 128 7.20 9.66 14.03
N ASP A 129 8.14 9.43 14.95
CA ASP A 129 9.47 10.03 14.98
C ASP A 129 10.57 9.02 14.62
N ASN A 130 10.20 7.80 14.20
CA ASN A 130 11.17 6.81 13.73
C ASN A 130 10.69 5.86 12.62
N VAL A 131 9.37 5.85 12.32
CA VAL A 131 8.84 5.08 11.20
C VAL A 131 9.09 5.80 9.89
N VAL A 132 9.67 5.08 8.93
CA VAL A 132 9.94 5.61 7.59
C VAL A 132 9.37 4.72 6.49
N SER A 133 9.31 5.26 5.28
CA SER A 133 8.90 4.50 4.10
C SER A 133 9.91 3.41 3.77
N LEU A 134 9.43 2.18 3.57
CA LEU A 134 10.13 1.15 2.84
C LEU A 134 9.54 1.08 1.44
N GLN A 135 10.35 1.29 0.41
CA GLN A 135 9.93 1.12 -0.97
C GLN A 135 10.56 -0.13 -1.53
N MET A 136 9.73 -0.98 -2.09
CA MET A 136 10.12 -2.29 -2.59
C MET A 136 9.77 -2.37 -4.06
N SER A 137 10.78 -2.55 -4.90
CA SER A 137 10.64 -2.71 -6.35
C SER A 137 11.53 -3.86 -6.83
N PRO A 138 11.33 -4.38 -8.05
CA PRO A 138 12.13 -5.51 -8.53
C PRO A 138 13.62 -5.17 -8.65
N ASP A 139 13.94 -3.91 -8.90
CA ASP A 139 15.28 -3.36 -9.04
C ASP A 139 15.87 -2.93 -7.70
N LEU A 140 15.13 -2.17 -6.91
CA LEU A 140 15.66 -1.47 -5.73
C LEU A 140 14.76 -1.63 -4.50
N ILE A 141 15.37 -1.77 -3.32
CA ILE A 141 14.67 -1.82 -2.04
C ILE A 141 15.39 -0.94 -1.01
N GLY A 142 14.63 -0.17 -0.23
CA GLY A 142 15.19 0.69 0.80
C GLY A 142 14.30 1.88 1.14
N SER A 143 14.90 2.86 1.80
CA SER A 143 14.26 4.11 2.19
C SER A 143 15.11 5.27 1.68
N PRO A 144 14.59 6.08 0.74
CA PRO A 144 15.43 6.92 -0.11
C PRO A 144 16.16 8.06 0.60
N PHE A 145 15.65 8.53 1.74
CA PHE A 145 16.10 9.77 2.38
C PHE A 145 16.24 9.58 3.88
N TYR A 146 17.12 10.36 4.50
CA TYR A 146 17.15 10.49 5.95
C TYR A 146 16.02 11.42 6.40
N PRO A 147 15.14 11.00 7.32
CA PRO A 147 14.09 11.88 7.83
C PRO A 147 14.70 13.15 8.43
N ASN A 148 14.30 14.31 7.91
CA ASN A 148 14.83 15.62 8.33
C ASN A 148 16.35 15.79 8.21
N ASN A 149 17.06 14.93 7.48
CA ASN A 149 18.53 14.88 7.48
C ASN A 149 19.12 14.76 8.90
N GLU A 150 18.50 13.92 9.75
CA GLU A 150 18.95 13.64 11.12
C GLU A 150 18.78 12.15 11.47
N PRO A 151 19.56 11.61 12.42
CA PRO A 151 19.28 10.30 13.02
C PRO A 151 17.94 10.32 13.75
N VAL A 152 17.23 9.19 13.77
CA VAL A 152 15.95 9.05 14.48
C VAL A 152 16.14 8.47 15.87
N GLN A 153 15.18 8.75 16.77
CA GLN A 153 15.20 8.22 18.12
C GLN A 153 14.35 6.95 18.24
N TYR A 154 14.98 5.88 18.71
CA TYR A 154 14.32 4.61 19.01
C TYR A 154 14.10 4.46 20.51
N GLU A 155 12.83 4.44 20.90
CA GLU A 155 12.42 4.11 22.26
C GLU A 155 12.34 2.60 22.47
N SER A 156 12.98 2.10 23.52
CA SER A 156 12.95 0.68 23.85
C SER A 156 11.54 0.22 24.28
N GLN A 157 11.14 -0.97 23.82
CA GLN A 157 9.94 -1.66 24.33
C GLN A 157 10.14 -2.15 25.77
N SER A 158 11.38 -2.35 26.21
CA SER A 158 11.71 -2.71 27.59
C SER A 158 12.99 -2.01 28.04
N ARG A 159 12.83 -0.90 28.77
CA ARG A 159 13.94 -0.08 29.31
C ARG A 159 14.92 -0.89 30.18
N ARG A 160 14.48 -2.03 30.73
CA ARG A 160 15.33 -2.94 31.52
C ARG A 160 16.35 -3.68 30.67
N TRP A 161 16.04 -3.96 29.40
CA TRP A 161 16.85 -4.81 28.53
C TRP A 161 17.56 -4.04 27.42
N ASN A 162 16.91 -3.00 26.87
CA ASN A 162 17.51 -2.14 25.85
C ASN A 162 17.36 -0.67 26.28
N PRO A 163 18.44 0.12 26.30
CA PRO A 163 18.32 1.57 26.42
C PRO A 163 17.75 2.16 25.12
N SER A 164 17.10 3.33 25.23
CA SER A 164 16.79 4.12 24.04
C SER A 164 18.07 4.48 23.30
N ARG A 165 18.00 4.55 21.97
CA ARG A 165 19.16 4.87 21.13
C ARG A 165 18.78 5.82 20.01
N ASN A 166 19.75 6.58 19.52
CA ASN A 166 19.65 7.20 18.21
C ASN A 166 20.16 6.19 17.18
N GLY A 167 19.61 6.23 15.97
CA GLY A 167 20.09 5.40 14.87
C GLY A 167 19.78 6.02 13.52
N LEU A 168 20.63 5.72 12.54
CA LEU A 168 20.44 6.15 11.18
C LEU A 168 19.41 5.26 10.48
N VAL A 169 18.55 5.89 9.69
CA VAL A 169 17.57 5.19 8.84
C VAL A 169 17.43 5.96 7.54
N GLY A 170 17.36 5.24 6.42
CA GLY A 170 17.22 5.83 5.10
C GLY A 170 18.52 5.98 4.32
N GLY A 171 18.59 7.07 3.56
CA GLY A 171 19.77 7.46 2.78
C GLY A 171 19.86 6.86 1.38
N GLY A 172 19.01 5.89 1.02
CA GLY A 172 19.01 5.35 -0.33
C GLY A 172 18.43 3.94 -0.48
N PHE A 173 18.85 3.29 -1.56
CA PHE A 173 18.40 1.98 -1.97
C PHE A 173 19.58 1.04 -2.19
N VAL A 174 19.32 -0.26 -2.07
CA VAL A 174 20.21 -1.31 -2.56
C VAL A 174 19.49 -2.13 -3.63
N GLU A 175 20.25 -2.83 -4.46
CA GLU A 175 19.69 -3.81 -5.40
C GLU A 175 18.86 -4.85 -4.62
N SER A 176 17.69 -5.21 -5.15
CA SER A 176 16.73 -6.08 -4.46
C SER A 176 17.31 -7.43 -4.01
N PHE A 177 18.28 -7.98 -4.76
CA PHE A 177 18.96 -9.22 -4.38
C PHE A 177 19.93 -9.09 -3.19
N ALA A 178 20.37 -7.88 -2.88
CA ALA A 178 21.29 -7.57 -1.79
C ALA A 178 20.56 -7.11 -0.52
N PHE A 179 19.30 -6.70 -0.62
CA PHE A 179 18.51 -6.26 0.53
C PHE A 179 18.34 -7.40 1.56
N GLY A 180 18.51 -7.08 2.84
CA GLY A 180 18.60 -8.07 3.92
C GLY A 180 20.02 -8.62 4.15
N GLY A 181 21.00 -8.16 3.37
CA GLY A 181 22.42 -8.46 3.58
C GLY A 181 23.05 -7.62 4.69
N GLY A 182 24.33 -7.90 4.96
CA GLY A 182 25.13 -7.15 5.93
C GLY A 182 25.40 -5.70 5.50
N ALA A 183 25.83 -4.87 6.44
CA ALA A 183 26.36 -3.55 6.11
C ALA A 183 27.72 -3.75 5.43
N PRO A 184 27.99 -3.08 4.31
CA PRO A 184 29.28 -3.18 3.63
C PRO A 184 30.38 -2.53 4.48
N GLU A 185 31.60 -3.05 4.37
CA GLU A 185 32.77 -2.49 5.08
C GLU A 185 33.30 -1.20 4.43
N ASP A 186 33.11 -1.05 3.11
CA ASP A 186 33.46 0.14 2.34
C ASP A 186 32.34 0.47 1.34
N LEU A 187 32.10 1.78 1.17
CA LEU A 187 31.03 2.35 0.37
C LEU A 187 31.55 3.30 -0.73
N SER A 188 32.84 3.21 -1.03
CA SER A 188 33.46 4.00 -2.08
C SER A 188 33.01 3.57 -3.50
N ASN A 189 32.70 4.54 -4.36
CA ASN A 189 32.50 4.39 -5.82
C ASN A 189 31.20 3.75 -6.35
N GLY A 190 30.09 3.83 -5.61
CA GLY A 190 28.75 3.49 -6.13
C GLY A 190 28.48 1.97 -6.29
N TRP A 191 29.47 1.13 -6.02
CA TRP A 191 29.35 -0.31 -5.86
C TRP A 191 29.91 -0.72 -4.52
N VAL A 192 29.27 -1.69 -3.87
CA VAL A 192 29.59 -2.07 -2.49
C VAL A 192 29.61 -3.59 -2.39
N THR A 193 30.53 -4.14 -1.60
CA THR A 193 30.55 -5.57 -1.31
C THR A 193 29.91 -5.81 0.05
N THR A 194 28.93 -6.69 0.10
CA THR A 194 28.21 -7.05 1.31
C THR A 194 28.09 -8.57 1.44
N ALA A 195 27.94 -9.05 2.67
CA ALA A 195 27.40 -10.38 2.91
C ALA A 195 26.03 -10.52 2.23
N ALA A 196 25.82 -11.65 1.54
CA ALA A 196 24.54 -11.97 0.94
C ALA A 196 23.46 -12.15 2.01
N PRO A 197 22.19 -11.78 1.74
CA PRO A 197 21.11 -12.05 2.67
C PRO A 197 20.94 -13.56 2.89
N MET A 198 20.54 -13.96 4.10
CA MET A 198 20.26 -15.38 4.40
C MET A 198 19.10 -15.92 3.56
N GLU A 199 18.13 -15.06 3.23
CA GLU A 199 16.95 -15.38 2.44
C GLU A 199 16.71 -14.28 1.39
N PRO A 200 16.29 -14.63 0.17
CA PRO A 200 15.89 -13.65 -0.82
C PRO A 200 14.78 -12.72 -0.33
N PHE A 201 14.87 -11.43 -0.65
CA PHE A 201 13.71 -10.54 -0.53
C PHE A 201 12.77 -10.76 -1.72
N SER A 202 11.94 -11.80 -1.62
CA SER A 202 11.02 -12.23 -2.68
C SER A 202 9.81 -11.32 -2.85
N LEU A 203 9.09 -11.50 -3.97
CA LEU A 203 7.78 -10.86 -4.19
C LEU A 203 6.79 -11.23 -3.07
N SER A 204 6.83 -12.48 -2.62
CA SER A 204 6.02 -12.96 -1.49
C SER A 204 6.28 -12.15 -0.22
N LYS A 205 7.56 -11.88 0.09
CA LYS A 205 7.94 -11.04 1.23
C LYS A 205 7.50 -9.59 1.03
N ALA A 206 7.70 -9.01 -0.16
CA ALA A 206 7.29 -7.65 -0.47
C ALA A 206 5.77 -7.43 -0.33
N VAL A 207 4.97 -8.32 -0.89
CA VAL A 207 3.50 -8.27 -0.80
C VAL A 207 3.02 -8.54 0.64
N GLY A 208 3.65 -9.48 1.34
CA GLY A 208 3.33 -9.76 2.74
C GLY A 208 3.66 -8.58 3.67
N VAL A 209 4.76 -7.87 3.44
CA VAL A 209 5.11 -6.62 4.15
C VAL A 209 4.08 -5.54 3.83
N SER A 210 3.79 -5.32 2.54
CA SER A 210 2.84 -4.30 2.08
C SER A 210 1.42 -4.50 2.61
N SER A 211 1.07 -5.67 3.15
CA SER A 211 -0.24 -5.97 3.72
C SER A 211 -0.24 -6.18 5.24
N ALA A 212 0.90 -5.96 5.92
CA ALA A 212 1.08 -6.28 7.34
C ALA A 212 0.47 -5.22 8.28
N GLY A 213 -0.80 -4.83 8.10
CA GLY A 213 -1.41 -3.67 8.75
C GLY A 213 -1.33 -3.66 10.28
N VAL A 214 -1.37 -4.85 10.89
CA VAL A 214 -1.31 -5.03 12.35
C VAL A 214 0.10 -4.89 12.93
N SER A 215 1.15 -4.89 12.09
CA SER A 215 2.54 -4.89 12.55
C SER A 215 2.87 -3.65 13.36
N SER A 216 2.46 -2.47 12.90
CA SER A 216 2.70 -1.21 13.63
C SER A 216 2.03 -1.19 15.00
N ALA A 217 0.74 -1.53 15.06
CA ALA A 217 -0.02 -1.61 16.30
C ALA A 217 0.59 -2.62 17.29
N SER A 218 1.12 -3.73 16.78
CA SER A 218 1.74 -4.79 17.60
C SER A 218 2.99 -4.32 18.36
N THR A 219 3.70 -3.32 17.84
CA THR A 219 4.90 -2.74 18.50
C THR A 219 4.57 -1.72 19.59
N GLN A 220 3.35 -1.16 19.57
CA GLN A 220 2.87 -0.12 20.47
C GLN A 220 2.07 -0.68 21.65
N GLY A 221 1.57 -1.92 21.52
CA GLY A 221 0.76 -2.58 22.54
C GLY A 221 1.54 -2.93 23.84
N PRO A 222 0.83 -3.19 24.95
CA PRO A 222 1.44 -3.48 26.26
C PRO A 222 2.00 -4.91 26.38
N PHE A 223 1.87 -5.74 25.34
CA PHE A 223 2.21 -7.16 25.40
C PHE A 223 3.71 -7.37 25.13
N HIS A 224 4.42 -7.91 26.14
CA HIS A 224 5.85 -8.21 26.06
C HIS A 224 6.12 -9.73 26.13
N GLY A 225 7.30 -10.17 25.73
CA GLY A 225 7.74 -11.57 25.89
C GLY A 225 7.04 -12.57 24.95
N SER A 226 6.61 -13.72 25.49
CA SER A 226 5.99 -14.81 24.70
C SER A 226 4.68 -14.41 24.02
N LEU A 227 3.97 -13.45 24.59
CA LEU A 227 2.66 -12.96 24.13
C LEU A 227 2.75 -11.75 23.18
N ASN A 228 3.96 -11.28 22.83
CA ASN A 228 4.12 -10.10 22.00
C ASN A 228 3.67 -10.38 20.54
N PRO A 229 2.60 -9.73 20.04
CA PRO A 229 2.13 -9.91 18.67
C PRO A 229 3.12 -9.42 17.60
N ALA A 230 4.12 -8.61 17.96
CA ALA A 230 5.21 -8.23 17.06
C ALA A 230 6.06 -9.43 16.58
N LYS A 231 5.90 -10.60 17.19
CA LYS A 231 6.45 -11.87 16.68
C LYS A 231 5.82 -12.35 15.38
N LEU A 232 4.65 -11.81 15.01
CA LEU A 232 3.97 -12.11 13.75
C LEU A 232 4.34 -11.12 12.64
N SER A 233 5.08 -10.06 12.97
CA SER A 233 5.49 -9.04 12.00
C SER A 233 6.63 -9.56 11.14
N PRO A 234 6.61 -9.31 9.82
CA PRO A 234 7.73 -9.61 8.95
C PRO A 234 9.00 -8.88 9.42
N ARG A 235 10.16 -9.47 9.12
CA ARG A 235 11.46 -8.94 9.51
C ARG A 235 12.44 -8.97 8.36
N SER A 236 13.36 -8.01 8.36
CA SER A 236 14.54 -8.05 7.52
C SER A 236 15.68 -7.35 8.23
N ASP A 237 16.89 -7.83 7.97
CA ASP A 237 18.08 -7.06 8.27
C ASP A 237 18.13 -5.82 7.40
N TYR A 238 18.57 -4.73 8.01
CA TYR A 238 18.60 -3.42 7.40
C TYR A 238 19.77 -2.61 7.97
N TRP A 239 20.31 -1.75 7.12
CA TRP A 239 21.30 -0.74 7.45
C TRP A 239 20.99 0.48 6.57
N ALA A 240 21.20 1.68 7.12
CA ALA A 240 21.03 2.91 6.37
C ALA A 240 22.22 3.12 5.44
N ILE A 241 21.97 3.63 4.23
CA ILE A 241 23.05 4.03 3.34
C ILE A 241 23.71 5.25 3.99
N PRO A 242 25.01 5.30 4.26
CA PRO A 242 25.68 6.47 4.81
C PRO A 242 26.00 7.51 3.73
N SER A 243 26.46 8.66 4.18
CA SER A 243 26.76 9.82 3.34
C SER A 243 27.94 10.59 3.92
N PRO A 244 28.46 11.64 3.26
CA PRO A 244 29.48 12.49 3.87
C PRO A 244 29.06 13.11 5.22
N GLN A 245 27.75 13.16 5.51
CA GLN A 245 27.21 13.65 6.79
C GLN A 245 27.08 12.55 7.85
N PHE A 246 26.92 11.29 7.46
CA PHE A 246 26.58 10.19 8.37
C PHE A 246 27.45 8.98 8.13
N GLU A 247 28.09 8.48 9.18
CA GLU A 247 28.92 7.27 9.14
C GLU A 247 28.07 6.00 8.97
N ALA A 248 28.70 4.94 8.50
CA ALA A 248 28.07 3.63 8.36
C ALA A 248 27.71 3.06 9.75
N GLU A 249 26.48 2.57 9.90
CA GLU A 249 26.06 1.81 11.08
C GLU A 249 26.05 0.31 10.78
N SER A 250 26.22 -0.50 11.83
CA SER A 250 26.09 -1.95 11.71
C SER A 250 24.64 -2.36 11.42
N THR A 251 24.50 -3.48 10.72
CA THR A 251 23.19 -4.07 10.43
C THR A 251 22.40 -4.35 11.70
N SER A 252 21.09 -4.07 11.65
CA SER A 252 20.14 -4.45 12.69
C SER A 252 18.92 -5.12 12.05
N THR A 253 18.27 -6.04 12.77
CA THR A 253 17.01 -6.64 12.32
C THR A 253 15.84 -5.70 12.61
N TYR A 254 15.16 -5.24 11.56
CA TYR A 254 13.99 -4.36 11.65
C TYR A 254 12.68 -5.15 11.58
N LEU A 255 11.68 -4.64 12.28
CA LEU A 255 10.28 -4.98 12.04
C LEU A 255 9.77 -4.21 10.82
N LEU A 256 9.10 -4.91 9.93
CA LEU A 256 8.50 -4.35 8.72
C LEU A 256 6.97 -4.31 8.89
N GLY A 257 6.35 -3.28 8.33
CA GLY A 257 4.90 -3.08 8.38
C GLY A 257 4.31 -2.68 7.03
N ASP A 258 2.99 -2.53 7.05
CA ASP A 258 2.16 -2.15 5.91
C ASP A 258 2.47 -0.74 5.43
N GLY A 259 2.43 -0.52 4.11
CA GLY A 259 2.57 0.81 3.54
C GLY A 259 1.49 1.75 4.04
N GLY A 260 0.27 1.27 4.24
CA GLY A 260 -0.85 2.00 4.80
C GLY A 260 -0.69 2.44 6.25
N ASN A 261 0.33 1.99 6.98
CA ASN A 261 0.68 2.61 8.25
C ASN A 261 1.22 4.05 8.06
N ILE A 262 1.68 4.40 6.86
CA ILE A 262 2.19 5.75 6.50
C ILE A 262 1.51 6.36 5.27
N ASP A 263 1.23 5.59 4.21
CA ASP A 263 0.62 6.01 2.95
C ASP A 263 0.16 4.78 2.14
N ASN A 264 -1.15 4.60 2.07
CA ASN A 264 -1.89 3.54 1.39
C ASN A 264 -2.25 3.94 -0.06
N SER A 265 -1.82 5.12 -0.50
CA SER A 265 -2.15 5.68 -1.81
C SER A 265 -0.96 5.69 -2.78
N GLY A 266 0.27 5.60 -2.26
CA GLY A 266 1.50 5.72 -3.03
C GLY A 266 1.80 7.15 -3.50
N LEU A 267 1.02 8.14 -3.06
CA LEU A 267 1.20 9.55 -3.40
C LEU A 267 2.58 10.04 -2.99
N LEU A 268 3.04 9.72 -1.78
CA LEU A 268 4.33 10.21 -1.27
C LEU A 268 5.48 9.70 -2.13
N ALA A 269 5.46 8.41 -2.49
CA ALA A 269 6.46 7.79 -3.37
C ALA A 269 6.49 8.43 -4.77
N MET A 270 5.33 8.83 -5.30
CA MET A 270 5.24 9.54 -6.59
C MET A 270 5.77 10.96 -6.52
N LEU A 271 5.50 11.68 -5.42
CA LEU A 271 5.98 13.06 -5.21
C LEU A 271 7.49 13.12 -4.96
N GLN A 272 8.06 12.14 -4.26
CA GLN A 272 9.52 11.99 -4.12
C GLN A 272 10.23 11.85 -5.47
N ARG A 273 9.57 11.24 -6.46
CA ARG A 273 10.07 11.07 -7.83
C ARG A 273 9.75 12.26 -8.74
N GLY A 274 9.15 13.32 -8.21
CA GLY A 274 8.80 14.53 -8.96
C GLY A 274 7.67 14.33 -9.98
N ALA A 275 6.81 13.33 -9.81
CA ALA A 275 5.70 13.07 -10.73
C ALA A 275 4.84 14.35 -10.94
N ARG A 276 4.53 14.67 -12.20
CA ARG A 276 3.79 15.89 -12.58
C ARG A 276 2.30 15.66 -12.84
N ARG A 277 1.90 14.41 -13.05
CA ARG A 277 0.51 13.98 -13.24
C ARG A 277 0.31 12.71 -12.44
N ILE A 278 -0.67 12.71 -11.54
CA ILE A 278 -0.96 11.59 -10.63
C ILE A 278 -2.45 11.30 -10.68
N VAL A 279 -2.80 10.05 -10.96
CA VAL A 279 -4.14 9.51 -10.69
C VAL A 279 -4.10 8.90 -9.30
N LEU A 280 -4.86 9.48 -8.37
CA LEU A 280 -4.97 9.04 -6.99
C LEU A 280 -6.27 8.26 -6.82
N VAL A 281 -6.18 6.95 -6.66
CA VAL A 281 -7.34 6.09 -6.42
C VAL A 281 -7.55 5.95 -4.92
N VAL A 282 -8.65 6.51 -4.42
CA VAL A 282 -9.01 6.46 -2.99
C VAL A 282 -10.01 5.32 -2.79
N SER A 283 -9.47 4.13 -2.57
CA SER A 283 -10.24 2.92 -2.24
C SER A 283 -10.52 2.87 -0.74
N THR A 284 -11.72 3.29 -0.32
CA THR A 284 -12.00 3.59 1.09
C THR A 284 -13.30 3.01 1.62
N GLY A 285 -13.28 2.70 2.92
CA GLY A 285 -14.46 2.37 3.72
C GLY A 285 -15.25 3.58 4.23
N SER A 286 -14.86 4.80 3.86
CA SER A 286 -15.48 6.05 4.32
C SER A 286 -16.18 6.80 3.19
N ALA A 287 -17.49 7.02 3.33
CA ALA A 287 -18.26 7.87 2.43
C ALA A 287 -17.97 9.36 2.66
N LEU A 288 -18.18 10.19 1.64
CA LEU A 288 -18.22 11.63 1.82
C LEU A 288 -19.43 12.02 2.68
N PRO A 289 -19.26 12.88 3.70
CA PRO A 289 -20.35 13.40 4.52
C PRO A 289 -21.45 14.07 3.67
N ASP A 290 -22.70 13.65 3.86
CA ASP A 290 -23.85 14.21 3.12
C ASP A 290 -24.50 15.39 3.84
N ASP A 291 -24.30 15.50 5.16
CA ASP A 291 -24.81 16.56 6.05
C ASP A 291 -23.97 17.85 6.02
N VAL A 292 -22.87 17.87 5.26
CA VAL A 292 -22.04 19.06 5.03
C VAL A 292 -22.12 19.43 3.56
N GLU A 293 -22.39 20.69 3.25
CA GLU A 293 -22.35 21.18 1.87
C GLU A 293 -21.01 21.85 1.57
N PHE A 294 -20.03 21.07 1.08
CA PHE A 294 -18.65 21.52 0.92
C PHE A 294 -18.50 22.75 0.01
N CYS A 295 -19.41 22.93 -0.95
CA CYS A 295 -19.36 24.09 -1.85
C CYS A 295 -19.89 25.40 -1.22
N LYS A 296 -20.51 25.35 -0.05
CA LYS A 296 -21.11 26.51 0.62
C LYS A 296 -20.43 26.89 1.94
N VAL A 297 -19.55 26.05 2.47
CA VAL A 297 -18.78 26.38 3.67
C VAL A 297 -17.55 27.22 3.28
N PRO A 298 -17.19 28.25 4.07
CA PRO A 298 -16.03 29.09 3.77
C PRO A 298 -14.69 28.39 4.04
N SER A 299 -14.70 27.40 4.94
CA SER A 299 -13.51 26.65 5.36
C SER A 299 -13.90 25.28 5.90
N LEU A 300 -12.99 24.31 5.81
CA LEU A 300 -13.17 22.99 6.39
C LEU A 300 -12.79 22.99 7.89
N SER A 301 -13.72 22.63 8.77
CA SER A 301 -13.42 22.51 10.21
C SER A 301 -12.69 21.19 10.51
N PRO A 302 -11.88 21.12 11.58
CA PRO A 302 -11.23 19.87 12.01
C PRO A 302 -12.22 18.73 12.27
N ASP A 303 -13.40 19.02 12.83
CA ASP A 303 -14.41 18.00 13.15
C ASP A 303 -15.03 17.40 11.89
N VAL A 304 -15.23 18.19 10.84
CA VAL A 304 -15.66 17.66 9.54
C VAL A 304 -14.55 16.87 8.89
N ALA A 305 -13.30 17.36 8.95
CA ALA A 305 -12.15 16.68 8.36
C ALA A 305 -11.97 15.27 8.93
N LYS A 306 -12.09 15.08 10.25
CA LYS A 306 -12.02 13.77 10.94
C LYS A 306 -13.00 12.71 10.42
N ARG A 307 -14.05 13.11 9.69
CA ARG A 307 -15.04 12.20 9.09
C ARG A 307 -14.68 11.76 7.68
N LEU A 308 -13.64 12.35 7.09
CA LEU A 308 -13.09 11.99 5.80
C LEU A 308 -12.12 10.81 5.94
N GLU A 309 -11.77 10.20 4.81
CA GLU A 309 -10.70 9.21 4.76
C GLU A 309 -9.38 9.80 5.31
N ASN A 310 -8.79 9.10 6.30
CA ASN A 310 -7.69 9.60 7.12
C ASN A 310 -6.44 9.94 6.30
N GLN A 311 -6.08 9.09 5.35
CA GLN A 311 -4.86 9.26 4.58
C GLN A 311 -5.00 10.35 3.53
N PHE A 312 -6.16 10.46 2.91
CA PHE A 312 -6.50 11.51 1.97
C PHE A 312 -6.42 12.88 2.65
N GLN A 313 -7.04 13.05 3.82
CA GLN A 313 -6.98 14.32 4.55
C GLN A 313 -5.60 14.63 5.16
N ALA A 314 -4.82 13.61 5.52
CA ALA A 314 -3.48 13.77 6.09
C ALA A 314 -2.52 14.47 5.10
N ASN A 315 -2.68 14.21 3.79
CA ASN A 315 -1.91 14.88 2.73
C ASN A 315 -2.10 16.41 2.70
N PHE A 316 -3.19 16.91 3.30
CA PHE A 316 -3.51 18.34 3.40
C PHE A 316 -3.29 18.90 4.82
N GLY A 317 -2.78 18.09 5.76
CA GLY A 317 -2.45 18.53 7.12
C GLY A 317 -3.62 18.56 8.10
N PHE A 318 -4.70 17.81 7.85
CA PHE A 318 -5.83 17.67 8.77
C PHE A 318 -5.68 16.53 9.80
N TRP A 319 -4.55 15.83 9.77
CA TRP A 319 -4.23 14.78 10.75
C TRP A 319 -3.22 15.30 11.78
N ASP A 320 -3.68 15.56 13.00
CA ASP A 320 -2.91 16.20 14.08
C ASP A 320 -2.45 15.22 15.16
N LYS A 321 -3.01 14.01 15.20
CA LYS A 321 -2.66 12.97 16.14
C LYS A 321 -2.70 11.60 15.48
N ASP A 322 -1.63 10.84 15.70
CA ASP A 322 -1.52 9.45 15.24
C ASP A 322 -2.35 8.50 16.11
N ASP A 323 -3.03 7.58 15.43
CA ASP A 323 -3.73 6.45 16.05
C ASP A 323 -2.82 5.24 16.17
N ILE A 324 -3.25 4.23 16.93
CA ILE A 324 -2.47 3.01 17.11
C ILE A 324 -2.25 2.33 15.76
N GLY A 325 -1.00 2.18 15.37
CA GLY A 325 -0.60 1.58 14.10
C GLY A 325 -0.65 2.50 12.89
N GLU A 326 -0.93 3.80 13.05
CA GLU A 326 -0.93 4.77 11.97
C GLU A 326 0.05 5.92 12.27
N PHE A 327 0.75 6.43 11.26
CA PHE A 327 1.79 7.47 11.39
C PHE A 327 1.62 8.53 10.31
N LEU A 328 0.47 9.18 10.30
CA LEU A 328 0.02 10.08 9.23
C LEU A 328 0.28 11.56 9.53
N THR A 329 0.64 11.92 10.78
CA THR A 329 0.88 13.33 11.17
C THR A 329 1.99 14.03 10.38
N ARG A 330 2.87 13.26 9.72
CA ARG A 330 3.97 13.76 8.89
C ARG A 330 3.58 13.93 7.42
N ASN A 331 2.36 13.63 6.99
CA ASN A 331 2.01 13.48 5.56
C ASN A 331 1.67 14.76 4.81
N GLN A 332 1.66 15.92 5.46
CA GLN A 332 1.26 17.13 4.75
C GLN A 332 2.19 17.43 3.56
N VAL A 333 1.62 17.44 2.37
CA VAL A 333 2.30 17.74 1.09
C VAL A 333 1.52 18.72 0.23
N PHE A 334 0.30 19.10 0.66
CA PHE A 334 -0.53 20.13 0.05
C PHE A 334 -1.05 21.13 1.11
N SER A 335 -1.45 22.33 0.67
CA SER A 335 -2.07 23.32 1.55
C SER A 335 -3.44 22.86 2.03
N LYS A 336 -3.81 23.18 3.28
CA LYS A 336 -5.15 22.89 3.85
C LYS A 336 -6.29 23.41 2.97
N ASP A 337 -6.09 24.58 2.38
CA ASP A 337 -7.11 25.28 1.59
C ASP A 337 -7.46 24.55 0.28
N GLU A 338 -6.61 23.63 -0.18
CA GLU A 338 -6.84 22.87 -1.41
C GLU A 338 -7.78 21.68 -1.22
N LEU A 339 -8.01 21.22 0.02
CA LEU A 339 -8.86 20.07 0.27
C LEU A 339 -10.34 20.39 0.03
N LEU A 340 -10.83 21.53 0.51
CA LEU A 340 -12.24 21.88 0.41
C LEU A 340 -12.76 21.96 -1.04
N PRO A 341 -12.03 22.59 -1.99
CA PRO A 341 -12.44 22.59 -3.39
C PRO A 341 -12.47 21.19 -4.04
N LEU A 342 -11.55 20.29 -3.66
CA LEU A 342 -11.59 18.89 -4.10
C LEU A 342 -12.87 18.21 -3.60
N LEU A 343 -13.17 18.35 -2.30
CA LEU A 343 -14.38 17.78 -1.69
C LEU A 343 -15.66 18.34 -2.32
N CYS A 344 -15.71 19.64 -2.60
CA CYS A 344 -16.84 20.25 -3.31
C CYS A 344 -17.04 19.62 -4.70
N GLN A 345 -15.98 19.41 -5.48
CA GLN A 345 -16.08 18.78 -6.79
C GLN A 345 -16.56 17.31 -6.69
N LEU A 346 -15.96 16.53 -5.79
CA LEU A 346 -16.35 15.13 -5.57
C LEU A 346 -17.82 15.02 -5.13
N GLN A 347 -18.24 15.85 -4.16
CA GLN A 347 -19.61 15.85 -3.65
C GLN A 347 -20.61 16.33 -4.70
N SER A 348 -20.25 17.31 -5.53
CA SER A 348 -21.11 17.79 -6.61
C SER A 348 -21.41 16.66 -7.61
N LEU A 349 -20.40 15.87 -8.00
CA LEU A 349 -20.59 14.72 -8.89
C LEU A 349 -21.40 13.61 -8.23
N LYS A 350 -21.11 13.26 -6.97
CA LYS A 350 -21.92 12.33 -6.17
C LYS A 350 -23.39 12.74 -6.16
N ARG A 351 -23.68 14.02 -5.88
CA ARG A 351 -25.05 14.57 -5.85
C ARG A 351 -25.72 14.58 -7.21
N GLN A 352 -24.97 14.65 -8.31
CA GLN A 352 -25.49 14.48 -9.67
C GLN A 352 -25.74 13.01 -10.04
N GLY A 353 -25.28 12.05 -9.24
CA GLY A 353 -25.35 10.62 -9.54
C GLY A 353 -24.15 10.09 -10.33
N LYS A 354 -23.17 10.94 -10.62
CA LYS A 354 -22.01 10.65 -11.49
C LYS A 354 -20.83 10.07 -10.70
N PRO A 355 -19.88 9.41 -11.38
CA PRO A 355 -18.60 9.03 -10.79
C PRO A 355 -17.91 10.19 -10.05
N ALA A 356 -17.47 9.97 -8.81
CA ALA A 356 -16.83 10.99 -7.99
C ALA A 356 -15.35 11.17 -8.35
N LEU A 357 -15.08 12.05 -9.32
CA LEU A 357 -13.73 12.42 -9.75
C LEU A 357 -13.43 13.90 -9.53
N ALA A 358 -12.22 14.23 -9.09
CA ALA A 358 -11.79 15.61 -8.97
C ALA A 358 -10.41 15.84 -9.59
N LYS A 359 -10.30 16.82 -10.49
CA LYS A 359 -9.06 17.19 -11.15
C LYS A 359 -8.63 18.57 -10.70
N ARG A 360 -7.43 18.68 -10.13
CA ARG A 360 -6.85 19.98 -9.70
C ARG A 360 -5.36 20.03 -10.00
N LYS A 361 -4.87 21.24 -10.23
CA LYS A 361 -3.43 21.53 -10.21
C LYS A 361 -3.09 22.03 -8.80
N LEU A 362 -2.22 21.32 -8.10
CA LEU A 362 -1.83 21.63 -6.73
C LEU A 362 -0.36 22.03 -6.69
N LYS A 363 0.01 22.90 -5.76
CA LYS A 363 1.42 23.15 -5.42
C LYS A 363 1.85 22.15 -4.36
N VAL A 364 2.94 21.45 -4.61
CA VAL A 364 3.53 20.51 -3.65
C VAL A 364 4.33 21.30 -2.62
N LEU A 365 4.06 21.04 -1.35
CA LEU A 365 4.81 21.59 -0.22
C LEU A 365 6.08 20.77 0.04
N PRO A 366 7.18 21.40 0.48
CA PRO A 366 8.34 20.66 0.94
C PRO A 366 7.98 19.82 2.16
N ASN A 367 8.55 18.62 2.27
CA ASN A 367 8.41 17.74 3.41
C ASN A 367 9.71 16.95 3.62
N SER A 368 10.53 17.42 4.56
CA SER A 368 11.85 16.86 4.85
C SER A 368 11.80 15.48 5.51
N TRP A 369 10.70 15.14 6.19
CA TRP A 369 10.52 13.81 6.76
C TRP A 369 10.43 12.75 5.67
N TRP A 370 9.67 13.04 4.61
CA TRP A 370 9.52 12.17 3.44
C TRP A 370 10.51 12.46 2.31
N GLY A 371 11.45 13.40 2.47
CA GLY A 371 12.38 13.79 1.40
C GLY A 371 11.71 14.32 0.13
N ILE A 372 10.61 15.05 0.29
CA ILE A 372 9.91 15.72 -0.81
C ILE A 372 10.39 17.16 -0.88
N GLU A 373 11.03 17.53 -1.99
CA GLU A 373 11.57 18.88 -2.20
C GLU A 373 10.46 19.95 -2.25
N GLY A 374 9.30 19.63 -2.83
CA GLY A 374 8.21 20.58 -3.02
C GLY A 374 8.55 21.70 -4.00
N GLY A 375 7.77 22.79 -3.97
CA GLY A 375 8.00 23.97 -4.80
C GLY A 375 7.51 23.86 -6.26
N TYR A 376 7.05 22.70 -6.69
CA TYR A 376 6.54 22.46 -8.04
C TYR A 376 5.01 22.25 -8.07
N GLY A 377 4.44 22.30 -9.28
CA GLY A 377 3.02 22.00 -9.51
C GLY A 377 2.81 20.56 -9.97
N VAL A 378 1.76 19.90 -9.45
CA VAL A 378 1.30 18.58 -9.87
C VAL A 378 -0.16 18.64 -10.32
N GLN A 379 -0.51 17.97 -11.41
CA GLN A 379 -1.90 17.69 -11.73
C GLN A 379 -2.33 16.43 -11.00
N LEU A 380 -3.34 16.55 -10.14
CA LEU A 380 -3.92 15.45 -9.39
C LEU A 380 -5.32 15.15 -9.95
N LEU A 381 -5.56 13.91 -10.35
CA LEU A 381 -6.89 13.37 -10.63
C LEU A 381 -7.25 12.39 -9.51
N VAL A 382 -8.11 12.82 -8.60
CA VAL A 382 -8.64 11.99 -7.52
C VAL A 382 -9.82 11.18 -8.05
N VAL A 383 -9.79 9.87 -7.85
CA VAL A 383 -10.87 8.93 -8.11
C VAL A 383 -11.31 8.39 -6.75
N TYR A 384 -12.45 8.84 -6.24
CA TYR A 384 -12.92 8.47 -4.91
C TYR A 384 -13.99 7.39 -5.04
N ASN A 385 -13.77 6.22 -4.42
CA ASN A 385 -14.78 5.17 -4.29
C ASN A 385 -15.99 5.79 -3.55
N GLU A 386 -17.09 6.05 -4.24
CA GLU A 386 -18.31 6.63 -3.70
C GLU A 386 -19.51 6.12 -4.49
N LYS A 387 -20.71 6.23 -3.92
CA LYS A 387 -21.95 5.86 -4.61
C LYS A 387 -22.13 6.64 -5.91
N CYS A 388 -22.60 5.94 -6.94
CA CYS A 388 -22.87 6.48 -8.25
C CYS A 388 -24.27 6.03 -8.69
N ARG A 389 -25.26 6.93 -8.57
CA ARG A 389 -26.66 6.61 -8.92
C ARG A 389 -26.84 6.29 -10.39
N ASP A 390 -26.03 6.87 -11.28
CA ASP A 390 -26.09 6.57 -12.72
C ASP A 390 -25.71 5.11 -12.97
N PHE A 391 -24.69 4.59 -12.28
CA PHE A 391 -24.32 3.18 -12.30
C PHE A 391 -25.45 2.32 -11.70
N GLU A 392 -25.91 2.65 -10.49
CA GLU A 392 -26.95 1.89 -9.79
C GLU A 392 -28.26 1.80 -10.59
N SER A 393 -28.63 2.87 -11.32
CA SER A 393 -29.83 2.94 -12.15
C SER A 393 -29.82 2.02 -13.37
N LYS A 394 -28.63 1.55 -13.76
CA LYS A 394 -28.45 0.62 -14.88
C LYS A 394 -28.48 -0.83 -14.41
N LEU A 395 -28.41 -1.09 -13.10
CA LEU A 395 -28.39 -2.45 -12.57
C LEU A 395 -29.73 -3.15 -12.81
N PRO A 396 -29.71 -4.46 -13.10
CA PRO A 396 -30.91 -5.30 -13.08
C PRO A 396 -31.68 -5.19 -11.78
N LYS A 397 -33.00 -5.40 -11.87
CA LYS A 397 -33.92 -5.20 -10.74
C LYS A 397 -33.56 -6.05 -9.53
N ASP A 398 -33.17 -7.31 -9.71
CA ASP A 398 -32.79 -8.21 -8.62
C ASP A 398 -31.57 -7.70 -7.84
N THR A 399 -30.54 -7.24 -8.57
CA THR A 399 -29.34 -6.65 -7.98
C THR A 399 -29.64 -5.30 -7.32
N SER A 400 -30.42 -4.43 -7.97
CA SER A 400 -30.81 -3.13 -7.40
C SER A 400 -31.64 -3.31 -6.11
N ASP A 401 -32.65 -4.19 -6.13
CA ASP A 401 -33.48 -4.49 -4.96
C ASP A 401 -32.61 -5.03 -3.82
N ASN A 402 -31.67 -5.94 -4.11
CA ASN A 402 -30.73 -6.46 -3.11
C ASN A 402 -29.79 -5.37 -2.57
N LEU A 403 -29.26 -4.50 -3.42
CA LEU A 403 -28.37 -3.40 -3.02
C LEU A 403 -29.05 -2.44 -2.02
N HIS A 404 -30.35 -2.21 -2.18
CA HIS A 404 -31.13 -1.33 -1.30
C HIS A 404 -31.80 -2.06 -0.13
N ALA A 405 -31.68 -3.39 -0.04
CA ALA A 405 -32.28 -4.19 1.03
C ALA A 405 -31.53 -4.00 2.37
N PHE A 406 -32.02 -3.15 3.26
CA PHE A 406 -31.28 -2.71 4.45
C PHE A 406 -30.64 -3.84 5.29
N PHE A 407 -31.44 -4.80 5.77
CA PHE A 407 -30.98 -5.85 6.70
C PHE A 407 -30.51 -7.13 6.01
N THR A 408 -30.95 -7.37 4.78
CA THR A 408 -30.74 -8.64 4.05
C THR A 408 -29.86 -8.48 2.83
N SER A 409 -29.36 -7.26 2.54
CA SER A 409 -28.47 -7.03 1.41
C SER A 409 -27.17 -7.81 1.55
N GLU A 410 -26.82 -8.53 0.50
CA GLU A 410 -25.48 -9.10 0.34
C GLU A 410 -24.42 -8.00 0.17
N PHE A 411 -24.83 -6.85 -0.37
CA PHE A 411 -23.99 -5.69 -0.63
C PHE A 411 -23.95 -4.68 0.53
N LYS A 412 -24.20 -5.13 1.77
CA LYS A 412 -24.15 -4.28 2.95
C LYS A 412 -22.88 -3.43 2.98
N ARG A 413 -23.05 -2.09 3.06
CA ARG A 413 -22.00 -1.05 3.03
C ARG A 413 -21.42 -0.73 1.65
N PHE A 414 -21.90 -1.30 0.55
CA PHE A 414 -21.42 -0.93 -0.78
C PHE A 414 -21.50 0.60 -1.00
N PRO A 415 -20.47 1.21 -1.60
CA PRO A 415 -19.18 0.63 -2.08
C PRO A 415 -18.04 0.58 -1.04
N HIS A 416 -18.36 0.90 0.21
CA HIS A 416 -17.44 1.09 1.34
C HIS A 416 -17.33 -0.16 2.24
N TYR A 417 -16.95 -1.29 1.65
CA TYR A 417 -16.77 -2.52 2.41
C TYR A 417 -15.70 -2.39 3.51
N ARG A 418 -15.88 -3.15 4.60
CA ARG A 418 -14.88 -3.26 5.65
C ARG A 418 -13.71 -4.12 5.19
N ILE A 419 -12.51 -3.74 5.62
CA ILE A 419 -11.28 -4.53 5.39
C ILE A 419 -11.34 -5.86 6.15
N VAL A 420 -11.88 -5.85 7.38
CA VAL A 420 -11.95 -7.02 8.25
C VAL A 420 -13.39 -7.26 8.69
N PHE A 421 -13.80 -8.54 8.72
CA PHE A 421 -15.13 -8.98 9.15
C PHE A 421 -16.27 -8.27 8.41
N GLN A 422 -16.10 -8.02 7.11
CA GLN A 422 -17.20 -7.58 6.25
C GLN A 422 -18.31 -8.64 6.20
N ASN A 423 -17.92 -9.91 6.05
CA ASN A 423 -18.83 -11.06 6.04
C ASN A 423 -18.59 -11.92 7.28
N ALA A 424 -19.68 -12.43 7.87
CA ALA A 424 -19.59 -13.29 9.04
C ALA A 424 -18.76 -14.55 8.74
N GLY A 425 -17.88 -14.94 9.67
CA GLY A 425 -17.01 -16.11 9.50
C GLY A 425 -15.81 -15.91 8.56
N SER A 426 -15.72 -14.76 7.89
CA SER A 426 -14.59 -14.39 7.03
C SER A 426 -13.73 -13.33 7.71
N GLY A 427 -12.41 -13.57 7.76
CA GLY A 427 -11.46 -12.57 8.27
C GLY A 427 -11.39 -11.36 7.35
N THR A 428 -11.05 -11.58 6.07
CA THR A 428 -10.79 -10.52 5.08
C THR A 428 -11.46 -10.76 3.73
N ALA A 429 -12.12 -11.90 3.53
CA ALA A 429 -12.70 -12.26 2.24
C ALA A 429 -14.06 -11.58 2.01
N LEU A 430 -14.21 -11.05 0.80
CA LEU A 430 -15.48 -10.60 0.23
C LEU A 430 -16.18 -11.76 -0.50
N THR A 431 -17.47 -11.62 -0.80
CA THR A 431 -18.16 -12.57 -1.69
C THR A 431 -17.89 -12.23 -3.15
N HIS A 432 -18.06 -13.19 -4.07
CA HIS A 432 -17.93 -12.92 -5.51
C HIS A 432 -18.86 -11.78 -5.95
N PRO A 433 -20.14 -11.72 -5.53
CA PRO A 433 -20.99 -10.59 -5.87
C PRO A 433 -20.45 -9.24 -5.39
N GLN A 434 -19.94 -9.16 -4.15
CA GLN A 434 -19.36 -7.92 -3.62
C GLN A 434 -18.15 -7.45 -4.45
N ILE A 435 -17.27 -8.38 -4.82
CA ILE A 435 -16.07 -8.10 -5.61
C ILE A 435 -16.44 -7.66 -7.01
N ASN A 436 -17.30 -8.41 -7.69
CA ASN A 436 -17.68 -8.15 -9.07
C ASN A 436 -18.46 -6.84 -9.20
N LEU A 437 -19.37 -6.54 -8.26
CA LEU A 437 -20.12 -5.27 -8.28
C LEU A 437 -19.19 -4.06 -8.06
N LEU A 438 -18.23 -4.17 -7.14
CA LEU A 438 -17.25 -3.10 -6.89
C LEU A 438 -16.28 -2.91 -8.06
N ALA A 439 -15.82 -4.02 -8.66
CA ALA A 439 -14.97 -3.98 -9.85
C ALA A 439 -15.70 -3.32 -11.03
N ALA A 440 -16.96 -3.71 -11.28
CA ALA A 440 -17.78 -3.14 -12.34
C ALA A 440 -18.05 -1.65 -12.14
N MET A 441 -18.34 -1.21 -10.91
CA MET A 441 -18.50 0.21 -10.62
C MET A 441 -17.18 0.97 -10.86
N SER A 442 -16.05 0.39 -10.48
CA SER A 442 -14.73 1.00 -10.70
C SER A 442 -14.38 1.09 -12.19
N GLU A 443 -14.74 0.08 -12.99
CA GLU A 443 -14.63 0.11 -14.45
C GLU A 443 -15.52 1.20 -15.05
N TYR A 444 -16.78 1.30 -14.60
CA TYR A 444 -17.73 2.31 -15.02
C TYR A 444 -17.19 3.73 -14.78
N PHE A 445 -16.56 3.98 -13.63
CA PHE A 445 -15.94 5.28 -13.34
C PHE A 445 -14.90 5.69 -14.39
N VAL A 446 -14.09 4.73 -14.85
CA VAL A 446 -13.07 4.98 -15.88
C VAL A 446 -13.72 5.14 -17.26
N ARG A 447 -14.66 4.27 -17.63
CA ARG A 447 -15.29 4.25 -18.96
C ARG A 447 -16.11 5.50 -19.23
N GLU A 448 -16.94 5.92 -18.29
CA GLU A 448 -17.74 7.15 -18.42
C GLU A 448 -16.88 8.42 -18.45
N ASN A 449 -15.62 8.32 -18.03
CA ASN A 449 -14.66 9.43 -18.03
C ASN A 449 -13.46 9.14 -18.96
N ALA A 450 -13.63 8.28 -19.97
CA ALA A 450 -12.52 7.81 -20.81
C ALA A 450 -11.75 8.96 -21.48
N GLU A 451 -12.43 10.02 -21.91
CA GLU A 451 -11.80 11.23 -22.47
C GLU A 451 -10.92 11.96 -21.43
N LEU A 452 -11.41 12.07 -20.19
CA LEU A 452 -10.66 12.69 -19.09
C LEU A 452 -9.40 11.88 -18.79
N PHE A 453 -9.51 10.55 -18.66
CA PHE A 453 -8.34 9.69 -18.44
C PHE A 453 -7.38 9.70 -19.62
N GLY A 454 -7.90 9.62 -20.85
CA GLY A 454 -7.12 9.67 -22.08
C GLY A 454 -6.30 10.95 -22.18
N SER A 455 -6.93 12.11 -22.01
CA SER A 455 -6.25 13.41 -22.04
C SER A 455 -5.30 13.63 -20.86
N PHE A 456 -5.58 13.05 -19.69
CA PHE A 456 -4.71 13.17 -18.52
C PHE A 456 -3.44 12.31 -18.61
N LEU A 457 -3.56 11.11 -19.18
CA LEU A 457 -2.46 10.14 -19.27
C LEU A 457 -1.62 10.29 -20.55
N GLN A 458 -2.14 10.96 -21.58
CA GLN A 458 -1.36 11.37 -22.74
C GLN A 458 -0.22 12.31 -22.32
N ARG A 459 0.97 12.08 -22.87
CA ARG A 459 2.20 12.81 -22.49
C ARG A 459 2.19 14.20 -23.06
#